data_AF-A0A139IJU4-F1
#
_entry.id   AF-A0A139IJU4-F1
#
_cell.length_a   1.000
_cell.length_b   1.000
_cell.length_c   1.000
_cell.angle_alpha   90.00
_cell.angle_beta   90.00
_cell.angle_gamma   90.00
#
_symmetry.space_group_name_H-M   'P 1'
#
loop_
_entity.id
_entity.type
_entity.pdbx_description
1 polymer ?
#
loop_
_entity_poly.entity_id
_entity_poly.type
_entity_poly.pdbx_seq_one_letter_code
_entity_poly.pdbx_strand_id
1 'polypeptide(L)'
;MEKPKAPPAHQTQKERRGPFKMDKYMHLQLVLFAAIIALLVPLYHPLDHIQRLINLTPFGSSDRPLKLPKLEKISPKTRFMSYDPLIAHLEDLISYEERQYLLKLSKPLLRKSQVRLNNGTKVDSPNRTSSTAFLPRTDPVVTHILERASEFQGYIPIEQIDMQVTAYQPGQHYRAHYDWFPSPTMKDRNRFSTFFAILDADCTNCGTEFPHIALDIETLDLRWCSRINCTADVVTSLNIPGHAVFWRNLDPWGLPREDVLHAGLPAVNGSKIGLNIWTEITVNPEWYPSPDEILPSAEDLEEGETIVLDDEEESEQEGGEEQGSQQQQQQQRVLESSVS
;
A
#
# COMPACT_ATOMS: atom_id res chain seq x y z
N MET A 1 -19.34 -69.73 35.05
CA MET A 1 -19.04 -68.83 33.91
C MET A 1 -18.77 -67.45 34.48
N GLU A 2 -17.51 -67.20 34.85
CA GLU A 2 -17.05 -65.90 35.36
C GLU A 2 -16.95 -64.90 34.20
N LYS A 3 -17.55 -63.72 34.38
CA LYS A 3 -17.42 -62.58 33.47
C LYS A 3 -16.01 -61.97 33.59
N PRO A 4 -15.41 -61.50 32.48
CA PRO A 4 -14.03 -61.01 32.48
C PRO A 4 -13.89 -59.66 33.22
N LYS A 5 -12.78 -59.55 33.98
CA LYS A 5 -12.32 -58.33 34.68
C LYS A 5 -11.95 -57.23 33.68
N ALA A 6 -12.39 -56.00 33.96
CA ALA A 6 -11.99 -54.79 33.25
C ALA A 6 -10.49 -54.46 33.48
N PRO A 7 -9.79 -53.88 32.48
CA PRO A 7 -8.40 -53.49 32.62
C PRO A 7 -8.23 -52.21 33.47
N PRO A 8 -7.07 -51.99 34.11
CA PRO A 8 -6.84 -50.83 34.98
C PRO A 8 -6.64 -49.55 34.17
N ALA A 9 -7.08 -48.42 34.74
CA ALA A 9 -6.96 -47.09 34.17
C ALA A 9 -5.49 -46.65 34.01
N HIS A 10 -5.12 -46.21 32.80
CA HIS A 10 -3.86 -45.51 32.54
C HIS A 10 -3.87 -44.14 33.21
N GLN A 11 -3.03 -43.94 34.23
CA GLN A 11 -2.67 -42.60 34.70
C GLN A 11 -1.68 -41.97 33.71
N THR A 12 -2.10 -40.91 33.03
CA THR A 12 -1.22 -40.03 32.27
C THR A 12 -0.41 -39.17 33.24
N GLN A 13 0.90 -39.41 33.33
CA GLN A 13 1.82 -38.49 34.00
C GLN A 13 1.91 -37.20 33.18
N LYS A 14 1.48 -36.10 33.78
CA LYS A 14 1.63 -34.74 33.27
C LYS A 14 3.08 -34.31 33.51
N GLU A 15 3.95 -34.48 32.52
CA GLU A 15 5.30 -33.89 32.55
C GLU A 15 5.19 -32.36 32.60
N ARG A 16 5.52 -31.78 33.76
CA ARG A 16 5.71 -30.34 33.90
C ARG A 16 7.07 -29.99 33.29
N ARG A 17 7.10 -29.43 32.08
CA ARG A 17 8.30 -28.73 31.57
C ARG A 17 8.54 -27.50 32.44
N GLY A 18 9.61 -27.53 33.21
CA GLY A 18 10.11 -26.36 33.94
C GLY A 18 10.62 -25.27 32.98
N PRO A 19 10.84 -24.03 33.47
CA PRO A 19 11.27 -22.91 32.63
C PRO A 19 12.60 -23.24 31.93
N PHE A 20 12.63 -22.99 30.63
CA PHE A 20 13.79 -23.18 29.77
C PHE A 20 14.94 -22.28 30.27
N LYS A 21 15.92 -22.86 30.97
CA LYS A 21 17.14 -22.15 31.37
C LYS A 21 18.04 -22.03 30.15
N MET A 22 18.16 -20.84 29.59
CA MET A 22 19.16 -20.57 28.57
C MET A 22 20.56 -20.80 29.15
N ASP A 23 21.31 -21.73 28.56
CA ASP A 23 22.70 -21.96 28.92
C ASP A 23 23.53 -20.72 28.55
N LYS A 24 24.53 -20.38 29.37
CA LYS A 24 25.36 -19.18 29.20
C LYS A 24 26.04 -19.14 27.83
N TYR A 25 26.30 -20.32 27.26
CA TYR A 25 26.85 -20.48 25.92
C TYR A 25 25.88 -20.08 24.80
N MET A 26 24.59 -20.32 24.97
CA MET A 26 23.56 -19.94 23.99
C MET A 26 23.29 -18.44 24.03
N HIS A 27 23.34 -17.82 25.22
CA HIS A 27 23.32 -16.36 25.33
C HIS A 27 24.55 -15.72 24.67
N LEU A 28 25.74 -16.27 24.87
CA LEU A 28 26.95 -15.77 24.24
C LEU A 28 26.88 -15.90 22.71
N GLN A 29 26.35 -17.01 22.19
CA GLN A 29 26.14 -17.20 20.75
C GLN A 29 25.14 -16.20 20.16
N LEU A 30 24.01 -15.95 20.83
CA LEU A 30 23.02 -14.96 20.39
C LEU A 30 23.59 -13.53 20.39
N VAL A 31 24.37 -13.17 21.41
CA VAL A 31 25.02 -11.86 21.47
C VAL A 31 26.08 -11.73 20.38
N LEU A 32 26.86 -12.78 20.11
CA LEU A 32 27.83 -12.78 19.01
C LEU A 32 27.13 -12.65 17.65
N PHE A 33 26.02 -13.37 17.45
CA PHE A 33 25.26 -13.34 16.20
C PHE A 33 24.62 -11.97 15.98
N ALA A 34 24.04 -11.36 17.02
CA ALA A 34 23.52 -10.00 16.97
C ALA A 34 24.62 -8.96 16.68
N ALA A 35 25.81 -9.11 17.29
CA ALA A 35 26.94 -8.22 17.03
C ALA A 35 27.49 -8.36 15.59
N ILE A 36 27.53 -9.58 15.05
CA ILE A 36 27.92 -9.83 13.66
C ILE A 36 26.88 -9.23 12.70
N ILE A 37 25.58 -9.42 12.95
CA ILE A 37 24.53 -8.79 12.14
C ILE A 37 24.66 -7.26 12.21
N ALA A 38 24.83 -6.67 13.38
CA ALA A 38 24.99 -5.21 13.54
C ALA A 38 26.22 -4.66 12.80
N LEU A 39 27.31 -5.44 12.70
CA LEU A 39 28.51 -5.09 11.93
C LEU A 39 28.33 -5.29 10.41
N LEU A 40 27.49 -6.23 9.98
CA LEU A 40 27.25 -6.55 8.57
C LEU A 40 26.10 -5.73 7.93
N VAL A 41 25.14 -5.23 8.71
CA VAL A 41 24.06 -4.35 8.23
C VAL A 41 24.60 -3.11 7.46
N PRO A 42 25.61 -2.38 7.93
CA PRO A 42 26.20 -1.27 7.17
C PRO A 42 27.02 -1.72 5.94
N LEU A 43 27.40 -3.00 5.83
CA LEU A 43 28.09 -3.54 4.65
C LEU A 43 27.12 -3.98 3.54
N TYR A 44 25.84 -4.23 3.85
CA TYR A 44 24.80 -4.51 2.85
C TYR A 44 24.05 -3.26 2.36
N HIS A 45 24.04 -2.17 3.13
CA HIS A 45 23.49 -0.85 2.74
C HIS A 45 24.54 0.29 2.80
N PRO A 46 25.78 0.12 2.30
CA PRO A 46 26.80 1.15 2.45
C PRO A 46 26.42 2.44 1.72
N LEU A 47 25.71 2.34 0.59
CA LEU A 47 25.29 3.51 -0.18
C LEU A 47 24.19 4.31 0.50
N ASP A 48 23.14 3.68 1.04
CA ASP A 48 22.06 4.41 1.73
C ASP A 48 22.54 5.07 3.03
N HIS A 49 23.40 4.38 3.78
CA HIS A 49 23.88 4.91 5.06
C HIS A 49 24.88 6.07 4.88
N ILE A 50 25.75 5.99 3.86
CA ILE A 50 26.66 7.09 3.49
C ILE A 50 25.86 8.27 2.92
N GLN A 51 24.84 8.02 2.11
CA GLN A 51 24.00 9.07 1.53
C GLN A 51 23.13 9.79 2.59
N ARG A 52 22.64 9.07 3.61
CA ARG A 52 21.98 9.65 4.79
C ARG A 52 22.92 10.56 5.60
N LEU A 53 24.20 10.19 5.74
CA LEU A 53 25.20 11.01 6.44
C LEU A 53 25.61 12.26 5.65
N ILE A 54 25.62 12.19 4.31
CA ILE A 54 25.99 13.33 3.44
C ILE A 54 24.88 14.40 3.39
N ASN A 55 23.62 14.05 3.65
CA ASN A 55 22.46 14.95 3.55
C ASN A 55 22.10 15.71 4.85
N LEU A 56 22.97 15.74 5.88
CA LEU A 56 22.78 16.55 7.10
C LEU A 56 23.01 18.06 6.89
N THR A 57 22.70 18.60 5.71
CA THR A 57 22.54 20.05 5.58
C THR A 57 21.08 20.39 5.89
N PRO A 58 20.80 21.29 6.83
CA PRO A 58 19.44 21.81 7.02
C PRO A 58 19.12 22.61 5.75
N PHE A 59 18.46 21.96 4.79
CA PHE A 59 18.10 22.56 3.53
C PHE A 59 17.02 23.63 3.79
N GLY A 60 17.49 24.86 3.92
CA GLY A 60 16.65 26.04 3.83
C GLY A 60 15.87 26.05 2.53
N SER A 61 14.71 26.71 2.56
CA SER A 61 13.87 27.02 1.41
C SER A 61 14.73 27.63 0.30
N SER A 62 15.10 26.82 -0.69
CA SER A 62 15.80 27.27 -1.88
C SER A 62 14.75 27.36 -2.96
N ASP A 63 14.35 28.58 -3.35
CA ASP A 63 13.48 28.93 -4.50
C ASP A 63 14.05 28.48 -5.87
N ARG A 64 15.01 27.55 -5.88
CA ARG A 64 15.55 27.00 -7.13
C ARG A 64 14.61 25.91 -7.65
N PRO A 65 14.32 25.90 -8.96
CA PRO A 65 13.55 24.83 -9.59
C PRO A 65 14.14 23.46 -9.23
N LEU A 66 13.26 22.50 -8.97
CA LEU A 66 13.69 21.13 -8.73
C LEU A 66 14.44 20.60 -9.96
N LYS A 67 15.65 20.09 -9.75
CA LYS A 67 16.41 19.46 -10.82
C LYS A 67 15.76 18.13 -11.17
N LEU A 68 15.26 18.02 -12.40
CA LEU A 68 14.71 16.78 -12.92
C LEU A 68 15.76 15.66 -12.89
N PRO A 69 15.42 14.47 -12.35
CA PRO A 69 16.29 13.31 -12.41
C PRO A 69 16.33 12.74 -13.84
N LYS A 70 17.29 11.84 -14.09
CA LYS A 70 17.26 11.02 -15.29
C LYS A 70 16.12 10.01 -15.15
N LEU A 71 15.17 10.06 -16.07
CA LEU A 71 14.03 9.16 -16.11
C LEU A 71 14.45 7.84 -16.78
N GLU A 72 14.87 6.88 -15.97
CA GLU A 72 15.28 5.57 -16.48
C GLU A 72 14.04 4.69 -16.73
N LYS A 73 14.09 3.85 -17.77
CA LYS A 73 13.05 2.83 -17.98
C LYS A 73 13.31 1.69 -17.02
N ILE A 74 12.46 1.57 -16.01
CA ILE A 74 12.56 0.55 -14.95
C ILE A 74 11.44 -0.46 -15.15
N SER A 75 11.78 -1.74 -15.09
CA SER A 75 10.82 -2.83 -15.01
C SER A 75 10.93 -3.45 -13.61
N PRO A 76 9.95 -3.21 -12.72
CA PRO A 76 10.02 -3.68 -11.34
C PRO A 76 9.97 -5.19 -11.28
N LYS A 77 10.78 -5.79 -10.40
CA LYS A 77 10.68 -7.24 -10.17
C LYS A 77 9.41 -7.51 -9.37
N THR A 78 8.55 -8.35 -9.92
CA THR A 78 7.23 -8.64 -9.34
C THR A 78 7.19 -10.02 -8.69
N ARG A 79 6.52 -10.11 -7.55
CA ARG A 79 6.24 -11.34 -6.80
C ARG A 79 4.77 -11.35 -6.42
N PHE A 80 4.01 -12.37 -6.82
CA PHE A 80 2.61 -12.48 -6.42
C PHE A 80 2.54 -13.17 -5.05
N MET A 81 1.93 -12.49 -4.09
CA MET A 81 1.61 -13.06 -2.77
C MET A 81 0.34 -13.90 -2.85
N SER A 82 -0.68 -13.34 -3.52
CA SER A 82 -1.95 -14.01 -3.77
C SER A 82 -2.42 -13.69 -5.19
N TYR A 83 -3.09 -14.66 -5.81
CA TYR A 83 -3.75 -14.48 -7.10
C TYR A 83 -5.23 -14.10 -6.95
N ASP A 84 -5.84 -14.40 -5.80
CA ASP A 84 -7.23 -14.07 -5.47
C ASP A 84 -7.38 -13.91 -3.94
N PRO A 85 -7.52 -12.68 -3.40
CA PRO A 85 -7.42 -11.41 -4.12
C PRO A 85 -6.02 -11.23 -4.73
N LEU A 86 -5.92 -10.53 -5.87
CA LEU A 86 -4.63 -10.28 -6.48
C LEU A 86 -3.81 -9.32 -5.62
N ILE A 87 -2.71 -9.81 -5.06
CA ILE A 87 -1.74 -9.03 -4.27
C ILE A 87 -0.33 -9.33 -4.75
N ALA A 88 0.44 -8.30 -5.07
CA ALA A 88 1.80 -8.41 -5.54
C ALA A 88 2.75 -7.47 -4.78
N HIS A 89 3.98 -7.93 -4.57
CA HIS A 89 5.10 -7.10 -4.14
C HIS A 89 5.94 -6.74 -5.35
N LEU A 90 6.20 -5.44 -5.51
CA LEU A 90 7.03 -4.88 -6.59
C LEU A 90 8.30 -4.31 -5.98
N GLU A 91 9.44 -4.76 -6.48
CA GLU A 91 10.76 -4.26 -6.09
C GLU A 91 11.20 -3.17 -7.05
N ASP A 92 11.77 -2.10 -6.49
CA ASP A 92 12.30 -0.96 -7.25
C ASP A 92 11.27 -0.34 -8.21
N LEU A 93 10.00 -0.23 -7.78
CA LEU A 93 8.96 0.44 -8.55
C LEU A 93 9.29 1.92 -8.74
N ILE A 94 9.85 2.57 -7.71
CA ILE A 94 10.24 3.98 -7.73
C ILE A 94 11.75 4.06 -7.50
N SER A 95 12.47 4.68 -8.43
CA SER A 95 13.94 4.80 -8.32
C SER A 95 14.36 5.67 -7.15
N TYR A 96 15.62 5.55 -6.71
CA TYR A 96 16.14 6.43 -5.68
C TYR A 96 15.99 7.91 -6.05
N GLU A 97 16.35 8.29 -7.28
CA GLU A 97 16.28 9.65 -7.78
C GLU A 97 14.84 10.18 -7.85
N GLU A 98 13.90 9.35 -8.30
CA GLU A 98 12.47 9.66 -8.32
C GLU A 98 11.96 9.89 -6.89
N ARG A 99 12.30 9.01 -5.94
CA ARG A 99 11.91 9.19 -4.53
C ARG A 99 12.42 10.51 -3.97
N GLN A 100 13.70 10.82 -4.16
CA GLN A 100 14.28 12.08 -3.68
C GLN A 100 13.63 13.32 -4.32
N TYR A 101 13.21 13.21 -5.59
CA TYR A 101 12.47 14.27 -6.27
C TYR A 101 11.07 14.43 -5.68
N LEU A 102 10.29 13.35 -5.58
CA LEU A 102 8.91 13.36 -5.06
C LEU A 102 8.85 13.84 -3.60
N LEU A 103 9.82 13.47 -2.76
CA LEU A 103 9.92 13.96 -1.38
C LEU A 103 10.09 15.48 -1.32
N LYS A 104 10.82 16.08 -2.25
CA LYS A 104 10.99 17.54 -2.32
C LYS A 104 9.78 18.23 -2.93
N LEU A 105 9.19 17.64 -3.97
CA LEU A 105 8.01 18.15 -4.66
C LEU A 105 6.78 18.19 -3.72
N SER A 106 6.56 17.11 -2.96
CA SER A 106 5.41 16.97 -2.06
C SER A 106 5.50 17.84 -0.80
N LYS A 107 6.70 18.08 -0.27
CA LYS A 107 6.91 18.76 1.02
C LYS A 107 6.12 20.07 1.21
N PRO A 108 6.12 21.03 0.26
CA PRO A 108 5.32 22.26 0.42
C PRO A 108 3.81 22.06 0.24
N LEU A 109 3.41 20.96 -0.40
CA LEU A 109 2.01 20.63 -0.72
C LEU A 109 1.32 19.84 0.39
N LEU A 110 2.07 19.25 1.32
CA LEU A 110 1.49 18.44 2.41
C LEU A 110 0.53 19.26 3.27
N ARG A 111 -0.69 18.76 3.43
CA ARG A 111 -1.74 19.25 4.33
C ARG A 111 -2.24 18.11 5.19
N LYS A 112 -2.83 18.39 6.35
CA LYS A 112 -3.41 17.35 7.20
C LYS A 112 -4.44 16.55 6.40
N SER A 113 -4.34 15.21 6.45
CA SER A 113 -5.31 14.35 5.78
C SER A 113 -6.67 14.49 6.46
N GLN A 114 -7.71 14.53 5.64
CA GLN A 114 -9.09 14.48 6.09
C GLN A 114 -9.73 13.23 5.54
N VAL A 115 -10.85 12.87 6.15
CA VAL A 115 -11.65 11.75 5.70
C VAL A 115 -13.05 12.19 5.34
N ARG A 116 -13.71 11.48 4.45
CA ARG A 116 -15.07 11.79 4.01
C ARG A 116 -16.09 10.94 4.77
N LEU A 117 -17.14 11.59 5.25
CA LEU A 117 -18.32 10.93 5.79
C LEU A 117 -19.25 10.48 4.64
N ASN A 118 -20.22 9.60 4.93
CA ASN A 118 -21.22 9.12 3.97
C ASN A 118 -21.99 10.27 3.27
N ASN A 119 -22.15 11.41 3.93
CA ASN A 119 -22.79 12.60 3.36
C ASN A 119 -21.86 13.46 2.47
N GLY A 120 -20.65 12.98 2.17
CA GLY A 120 -19.68 13.66 1.34
C GLY A 120 -18.85 14.73 2.04
N THR A 121 -19.07 15.00 3.33
CA THR A 121 -18.33 16.02 4.09
C THR A 121 -16.93 15.54 4.47
N LYS A 122 -15.91 16.38 4.23
CA LYS A 122 -14.53 16.13 4.69
C LYS A 122 -14.35 16.59 6.13
N VAL A 123 -13.81 15.72 6.98
CA VAL A 123 -13.60 15.98 8.41
C VAL A 123 -12.23 15.49 8.86
N ASP A 124 -11.67 16.16 9.86
CA ASP A 124 -10.53 15.62 10.60
C ASP A 124 -10.99 14.36 11.35
N SER A 125 -10.20 13.29 11.32
CA SER A 125 -10.55 12.03 11.98
C SER A 125 -9.38 11.40 12.71
N PRO A 126 -9.60 10.77 13.87
CA PRO A 126 -8.59 9.94 14.52
C PRO A 126 -8.26 8.68 13.70
N ASN A 127 -9.11 8.30 12.72
CA ASN A 127 -8.90 7.11 11.91
C ASN A 127 -7.78 7.31 10.86
N ARG A 128 -7.54 8.56 10.43
CA ARG A 128 -6.47 8.92 9.49
C ARG A 128 -5.76 10.16 10.00
N THR A 129 -4.56 9.99 10.54
CA THR A 129 -3.82 11.08 11.19
C THR A 129 -2.65 11.60 10.36
N SER A 130 -2.51 11.17 9.10
CA SER A 130 -1.42 11.54 8.21
C SER A 130 -1.51 12.98 7.68
N SER A 131 -0.52 13.36 6.88
CA SER A 131 -0.61 14.47 5.93
C SER A 131 -0.62 13.95 4.49
N THR A 132 -1.31 14.65 3.60
CA THR A 132 -1.53 14.30 2.19
C THR A 132 -1.03 15.42 1.28
N ALA A 133 -0.46 15.05 0.13
CA ALA A 133 -0.13 15.95 -0.96
C ALA A 133 -0.45 15.27 -2.30
N PHE A 134 -1.31 15.90 -3.09
CA PHE A 134 -1.41 15.59 -4.50
C PHE A 134 -0.27 16.19 -5.30
N LEU A 135 0.17 15.45 -6.31
CA LEU A 135 1.24 15.89 -7.18
C LEU A 135 0.69 16.36 -8.53
N PRO A 136 1.24 17.44 -9.12
CA PRO A 136 0.81 17.89 -10.44
C PRO A 136 1.03 16.79 -11.48
N ARG A 137 -0.03 16.39 -12.18
CA ARG A 137 0.03 15.36 -13.23
C ARG A 137 0.97 15.74 -14.37
N THR A 138 1.10 17.04 -14.64
CA THR A 138 1.98 17.62 -15.65
C THR A 138 3.46 17.60 -15.27
N ASP A 139 3.81 17.24 -14.02
CA ASP A 139 5.20 17.06 -13.63
C ASP A 139 5.80 15.84 -14.35
N PRO A 140 6.96 15.97 -15.04
CA PRO A 140 7.52 14.88 -15.83
C PRO A 140 7.84 13.60 -15.04
N VAL A 141 8.22 13.72 -13.75
CA VAL A 141 8.50 12.56 -12.90
C VAL A 141 7.21 11.85 -12.52
N VAL A 142 6.15 12.63 -12.24
CA VAL A 142 4.82 12.09 -11.94
C VAL A 142 4.27 11.35 -13.15
N THR A 143 4.27 11.98 -14.33
CA THR A 143 3.82 11.36 -15.59
C THR A 143 4.59 10.05 -15.86
N HIS A 144 5.91 10.05 -15.73
CA HIS A 144 6.75 8.87 -15.98
C HIS A 144 6.44 7.69 -15.04
N ILE A 145 6.07 7.98 -13.79
CA ILE A 145 5.63 6.94 -12.84
C ILE A 145 4.21 6.45 -13.16
N LEU A 146 3.30 7.35 -13.58
CA LEU A 146 1.95 6.96 -14.04
C LEU A 146 2.01 6.05 -15.27
N GLU A 147 2.88 6.36 -16.24
CA GLU A 147 3.14 5.50 -17.40
C GLU A 147 3.66 4.11 -17.00
N ARG A 148 4.52 4.04 -15.97
CA ARG A 148 5.00 2.76 -15.43
C ARG A 148 3.87 1.95 -14.78
N ALA A 149 2.99 2.61 -14.01
CA ALA A 149 1.81 1.97 -13.43
C ALA A 149 0.81 1.51 -14.51
N SER A 150 0.68 2.29 -15.59
CA SER A 150 -0.08 1.92 -16.79
C SER A 150 0.50 0.67 -17.47
N GLU A 151 1.81 0.65 -17.76
CA GLU A 151 2.49 -0.50 -18.38
C GLU A 151 2.30 -1.78 -17.55
N PHE A 152 2.45 -1.69 -16.21
CA PHE A 152 2.26 -2.85 -15.33
C PHE A 152 0.85 -3.45 -15.41
N GLN A 153 -0.17 -2.60 -15.56
CA GLN A 153 -1.58 -3.01 -15.60
C GLN A 153 -2.08 -3.34 -17.01
N GLY A 154 -1.20 -3.41 -18.00
CA GLY A 154 -1.58 -3.73 -19.37
C GLY A 154 -2.10 -2.52 -20.16
N TYR A 155 -1.46 -1.37 -19.98
CA TYR A 155 -1.71 -0.14 -20.74
C TYR A 155 -3.04 0.56 -20.43
N ILE A 156 -3.45 0.55 -19.16
CA ILE A 156 -4.57 1.38 -18.69
C ILE A 156 -4.27 2.86 -18.97
N PRO A 157 -5.19 3.67 -19.53
CA PRO A 157 -4.94 5.09 -19.80
C PRO A 157 -4.48 5.82 -18.55
N ILE A 158 -3.42 6.63 -18.65
CA ILE A 158 -2.84 7.31 -17.49
C ILE A 158 -3.83 8.28 -16.84
N GLU A 159 -4.81 8.78 -17.59
CA GLU A 159 -5.92 9.65 -17.15
C GLU A 159 -6.82 8.95 -16.11
N GLN A 160 -6.80 7.62 -16.08
CA GLN A 160 -7.51 6.82 -15.09
C GLN A 160 -6.68 6.57 -13.83
N ILE A 161 -5.43 7.01 -13.78
CA ILE A 161 -4.49 6.71 -12.70
C ILE A 161 -4.12 7.98 -11.96
N ASP A 162 -4.48 8.09 -10.68
CA ASP A 162 -4.13 9.23 -9.81
C ASP A 162 -3.03 8.88 -8.83
N MET A 163 -2.34 9.91 -8.32
CA MET A 163 -1.16 9.76 -7.48
C MET A 163 -1.16 10.74 -6.29
N GLN A 164 -1.03 10.19 -5.09
CA GLN A 164 -1.07 10.94 -3.84
C GLN A 164 0.11 10.54 -2.95
N VAL A 165 0.87 11.53 -2.47
CA VAL A 165 1.85 11.33 -1.39
C VAL A 165 1.15 11.43 -0.04
N THR A 166 1.47 10.49 0.85
CA THR A 166 1.01 10.50 2.23
C THR A 166 2.18 10.35 3.19
N ALA A 167 2.21 11.19 4.24
CA ALA A 167 3.29 11.26 5.21
C ALA A 167 2.77 11.01 6.63
N TYR A 168 3.44 10.13 7.36
CA TYR A 168 3.13 9.74 8.72
C TYR A 168 4.31 10.06 9.63
N GLN A 169 4.10 10.97 10.57
CA GLN A 169 4.97 11.27 11.70
C GLN A 169 4.89 10.15 12.76
N PRO A 170 5.81 10.12 13.75
CA PRO A 170 5.77 9.12 14.80
C PRO A 170 4.40 8.96 15.46
N GLY A 171 3.90 7.73 15.48
CA GLY A 171 2.58 7.35 16.03
C GLY A 171 1.39 7.60 15.11
N GLN A 172 1.54 8.31 13.98
CA GLN A 172 0.46 8.49 13.02
C GLN A 172 0.18 7.19 12.26
N HIS A 173 -1.09 6.98 11.92
CA HIS A 173 -1.58 5.76 11.27
C HIS A 173 -2.77 6.06 10.34
N TYR A 174 -3.18 5.02 9.62
CA TYR A 174 -4.48 4.94 8.98
C TYR A 174 -5.11 3.60 9.38
N ARG A 175 -6.26 3.65 10.07
CA ARG A 175 -7.05 2.47 10.43
C ARG A 175 -7.49 1.68 9.21
N ALA A 176 -7.97 0.47 9.47
CA ALA A 176 -8.50 -0.42 8.46
C ALA A 176 -9.59 0.27 7.63
N HIS A 177 -9.43 0.25 6.31
CA HIS A 177 -10.34 0.87 5.35
C HIS A 177 -10.28 0.15 4.00
N TYR A 178 -11.18 0.56 3.12
CA TYR A 178 -11.18 0.18 1.72
C TYR A 178 -10.81 1.38 0.87
N ASP A 179 -10.11 1.13 -0.23
CA ASP A 179 -9.84 2.17 -1.23
C ASP A 179 -11.01 2.33 -2.21
N TRP A 180 -11.82 1.29 -2.42
CA TRP A 180 -13.03 1.40 -3.21
C TRP A 180 -14.13 2.17 -2.45
N PHE A 181 -15.08 2.71 -3.21
CA PHE A 181 -16.23 3.44 -2.69
C PHE A 181 -17.46 2.52 -2.57
N PRO A 182 -18.20 2.55 -1.45
CA PRO A 182 -19.43 1.75 -1.26
C PRO A 182 -20.53 2.09 -2.27
N SER A 183 -20.50 3.32 -2.78
CA SER A 183 -21.27 3.78 -3.92
C SER A 183 -20.29 4.36 -4.92
N PRO A 184 -20.46 4.14 -6.24
CA PRO A 184 -19.64 4.80 -7.25
C PRO A 184 -19.63 6.32 -7.05
N THR A 185 -18.51 6.97 -7.35
CA THR A 185 -18.39 8.43 -7.24
C THR A 185 -19.29 9.13 -8.27
N MET A 186 -19.34 10.47 -8.22
CA MET A 186 -19.87 11.26 -9.34
C MET A 186 -19.17 10.77 -10.63
N LYS A 187 -19.95 10.35 -11.64
CA LYS A 187 -19.53 9.74 -12.93
C LYS A 187 -19.35 8.21 -12.95
N ASP A 188 -19.96 7.48 -12.02
CA ASP A 188 -19.97 6.00 -12.04
C ASP A 188 -18.57 5.38 -12.02
N ARG A 189 -17.64 5.98 -11.26
CA ARG A 189 -16.25 5.50 -11.14
C ARG A 189 -15.98 4.87 -9.79
N ASN A 190 -15.05 3.92 -9.78
CA ASN A 190 -14.54 3.32 -8.55
C ASN A 190 -13.07 2.91 -8.71
N ARG A 191 -12.32 2.85 -7.60
CA ARG A 191 -10.91 2.47 -7.61
C ARG A 191 -10.78 0.98 -7.83
N PHE A 192 -10.30 0.60 -9.00
CA PHE A 192 -10.04 -0.77 -9.45
C PHE A 192 -8.86 -1.43 -8.73
N SER A 193 -7.79 -0.68 -8.51
CA SER A 193 -6.52 -1.19 -7.96
C SER A 193 -5.75 -0.11 -7.23
N THR A 194 -4.72 -0.53 -6.50
CA THR A 194 -3.84 0.37 -5.76
C THR A 194 -2.41 -0.14 -5.79
N PHE A 195 -1.47 0.77 -6.02
CA PHE A 195 -0.09 0.60 -5.58
C PHE A 195 0.12 1.49 -4.36
N PHE A 196 0.71 0.92 -3.32
CA PHE A 196 1.27 1.68 -2.22
C PHE A 196 2.78 1.54 -2.23
N ALA A 197 3.46 2.53 -2.81
CA ALA A 197 4.91 2.59 -2.89
C ALA A 197 5.51 3.37 -1.71
N ILE A 198 6.73 3.02 -1.30
CA ILE A 198 7.40 3.65 -0.15
C ILE A 198 8.45 4.64 -0.66
N LEU A 199 8.29 5.92 -0.33
CA LEU A 199 9.27 6.95 -0.68
C LEU A 199 10.41 7.03 0.34
N ASP A 200 10.08 6.96 1.63
CA ASP A 200 11.04 6.89 2.73
C ASP A 200 10.39 6.26 3.96
N ALA A 201 11.19 5.57 4.76
CA ALA A 201 10.74 4.97 6.02
C ALA A 201 11.92 4.70 6.96
N ASP A 202 11.70 4.96 8.25
CA ASP A 202 12.61 4.60 9.35
C ASP A 202 11.88 4.07 10.59
N CYS A 203 10.55 3.88 10.50
CA CYS A 203 9.75 3.30 11.57
C CYS A 203 9.84 1.77 11.66
N THR A 204 9.53 1.25 12.86
CA THR A 204 9.49 -0.19 13.15
C THR A 204 8.04 -0.71 13.07
N ASN A 205 7.83 -1.89 12.46
CA ASN A 205 6.54 -2.58 12.38
C ASN A 205 5.36 -1.70 11.89
N CYS A 206 5.65 -0.74 11.02
CA CYS A 206 4.70 0.27 10.55
C CYS A 206 4.15 -0.04 9.14
N GLY A 207 4.12 -1.32 8.78
CA GLY A 207 3.77 -1.79 7.43
C GLY A 207 2.33 -1.51 6.99
N THR A 208 1.99 -2.02 5.82
CA THR A 208 0.59 -2.11 5.35
C THR A 208 0.06 -3.49 5.67
N GLU A 209 -0.92 -3.56 6.55
CA GLU A 209 -1.54 -4.79 7.05
C GLU A 209 -2.82 -5.10 6.26
N PHE A 210 -3.07 -6.37 5.95
CA PHE A 210 -4.30 -6.88 5.34
C PHE A 210 -4.99 -7.84 6.32
N PRO A 211 -5.89 -7.36 7.21
CA PRO A 211 -6.41 -8.15 8.33
C PRO A 211 -7.19 -9.42 7.94
N HIS A 212 -7.75 -9.47 6.73
CA HIS A 212 -8.51 -10.63 6.25
C HIS A 212 -7.65 -11.70 5.58
N ILE A 213 -6.33 -11.50 5.50
CA ILE A 213 -5.42 -12.40 4.81
C ILE A 213 -4.44 -12.99 5.82
N ALA A 214 -4.80 -14.17 6.33
CA ALA A 214 -3.97 -14.90 7.28
C ALA A 214 -2.60 -15.27 6.68
N LEU A 215 -1.56 -15.15 7.49
CA LEU A 215 -0.22 -15.56 7.12
C LEU A 215 0.07 -16.95 7.66
N ASP A 216 0.14 -17.95 6.78
CA ASP A 216 0.58 -19.29 7.15
C ASP A 216 2.11 -19.41 7.02
N ILE A 217 2.81 -19.18 8.14
CA ILE A 217 4.28 -19.24 8.17
C ILE A 217 4.84 -20.65 7.95
N GLU A 218 4.05 -21.71 8.18
CA GLU A 218 4.50 -23.09 8.01
C GLU A 218 4.65 -23.46 6.54
N THR A 219 3.82 -22.86 5.68
CA THR A 219 3.84 -23.08 4.23
C THR A 219 4.51 -21.96 3.44
N LEU A 220 4.74 -20.80 4.05
CA LEU A 220 5.39 -19.66 3.41
C LEU A 220 6.88 -19.91 3.13
N ASP A 221 7.31 -19.67 1.89
CA ASP A 221 8.72 -19.59 1.56
C ASP A 221 9.38 -18.40 2.29
N LEU A 222 10.35 -18.68 3.16
CA LEU A 222 10.99 -17.68 4.03
C LEU A 222 11.70 -16.53 3.27
N ARG A 223 11.90 -16.63 1.95
CA ARG A 223 12.34 -15.49 1.12
C ARG A 223 11.34 -14.33 1.15
N TRP A 224 10.09 -14.58 1.50
CA TRP A 224 9.09 -13.54 1.74
C TRP A 224 9.37 -12.70 2.99
N CYS A 225 10.09 -13.21 3.98
CA CYS A 225 10.37 -12.48 5.22
C CYS A 225 11.29 -11.25 5.04
N SER A 226 11.86 -11.05 3.85
CA SER A 226 12.53 -9.80 3.49
C SER A 226 11.60 -8.78 2.81
N ARG A 227 10.29 -9.06 2.71
CA ARG A 227 9.26 -8.24 2.03
C ARG A 227 8.02 -8.07 2.89
N ILE A 228 7.69 -9.05 3.72
CA ILE A 228 6.59 -8.99 4.69
C ILE A 228 7.08 -9.25 6.11
N ASN A 229 6.30 -8.83 7.08
CA ASN A 229 6.53 -9.15 8.48
C ASN A 229 6.08 -10.59 8.79
N CYS A 230 7.00 -11.54 8.71
CA CYS A 230 6.76 -12.95 9.07
C CYS A 230 6.50 -13.21 10.56
N THR A 231 6.52 -12.17 11.41
CA THR A 231 6.16 -12.28 12.83
C THR A 231 4.71 -11.86 13.10
N ALA A 232 4.00 -11.35 12.09
CA ALA A 232 2.59 -11.01 12.18
C ALA A 232 1.71 -12.22 11.85
N ASP A 233 0.48 -12.23 12.36
CA ASP A 233 -0.52 -13.28 12.12
C ASP A 233 -1.21 -13.13 10.74
N VAL A 234 -1.14 -11.92 10.16
CA VAL A 234 -1.74 -11.56 8.88
C VAL A 234 -0.70 -10.95 7.95
N VAL A 235 -0.98 -10.97 6.64
CA VAL A 235 -0.09 -10.38 5.64
C VAL A 235 0.14 -8.91 5.94
N THR A 236 1.39 -8.57 6.26
CA THR A 236 1.81 -7.20 6.54
C THR A 236 3.05 -6.87 5.72
N SER A 237 2.91 -6.01 4.71
CA SER A 237 4.02 -5.57 3.86
C SER A 237 5.01 -4.71 4.65
N LEU A 238 6.32 -4.91 4.41
CA LEU A 238 7.35 -4.06 4.99
C LEU A 238 7.46 -2.75 4.21
N ASN A 239 7.71 -1.65 4.92
CA ASN A 239 7.96 -0.35 4.29
C ASN A 239 9.40 -0.24 3.79
N ILE A 240 9.69 -0.83 2.64
CA ILE A 240 11.03 -0.80 2.03
C ILE A 240 11.08 0.31 0.97
N PRO A 241 11.91 1.37 1.13
CA PRO A 241 11.94 2.47 0.20
C PRO A 241 12.22 2.04 -1.25
N GLY A 242 11.39 2.46 -2.19
CA GLY A 242 11.43 2.10 -3.61
C GLY A 242 10.52 0.94 -3.99
N HIS A 243 10.12 0.12 -3.01
CA HIS A 243 9.22 -1.00 -3.23
C HIS A 243 7.77 -0.55 -3.12
N ALA A 244 6.87 -1.37 -3.65
CA ALA A 244 5.43 -1.19 -3.51
C ALA A 244 4.71 -2.50 -3.24
N VAL A 245 3.59 -2.43 -2.54
CA VAL A 245 2.58 -3.47 -2.56
C VAL A 245 1.46 -3.03 -3.51
N PHE A 246 1.04 -3.93 -4.39
CA PHE A 246 -0.07 -3.75 -5.32
C PHE A 246 -1.21 -4.68 -4.95
N TRP A 247 -2.45 -4.21 -5.02
CA TRP A 247 -3.62 -5.06 -4.90
C TRP A 247 -4.79 -4.59 -5.77
N ARG A 248 -5.74 -5.49 -6.02
CA ARG A 248 -7.00 -5.18 -6.70
C ARG A 248 -8.12 -4.94 -5.69
N ASN A 249 -8.73 -3.77 -5.77
CA ASN A 249 -9.85 -3.35 -4.95
C ASN A 249 -11.18 -3.88 -5.48
N LEU A 250 -11.28 -4.10 -6.79
CA LEU A 250 -12.46 -4.65 -7.45
C LEU A 250 -12.16 -6.00 -8.10
N ASP A 251 -13.15 -6.88 -8.08
CA ASP A 251 -13.10 -8.14 -8.81
C ASP A 251 -13.14 -7.91 -10.35
N PRO A 252 -12.99 -8.96 -11.18
CA PRO A 252 -13.06 -8.81 -12.64
C PRO A 252 -14.39 -8.26 -13.19
N TRP A 253 -15.44 -8.24 -12.37
CA TRP A 253 -16.77 -7.71 -12.70
C TRP A 253 -16.97 -6.27 -12.19
N GLY A 254 -15.98 -5.67 -11.53
CA GLY A 254 -16.08 -4.31 -11.00
C GLY A 254 -16.81 -4.23 -9.66
N LEU A 255 -16.97 -5.36 -8.95
CA LEU A 255 -17.57 -5.40 -7.63
C LEU A 255 -16.52 -5.18 -6.52
N PRO A 256 -16.86 -4.45 -5.46
CA PRO A 256 -16.02 -4.25 -4.28
C PRO A 256 -15.53 -5.54 -3.65
N ARG A 257 -14.26 -5.57 -3.24
CA ARG A 257 -13.66 -6.68 -2.51
C ARG A 257 -13.51 -6.36 -1.02
N GLU A 258 -14.21 -7.12 -0.18
CA GLU A 258 -14.10 -6.97 1.28
C GLU A 258 -12.85 -7.64 1.86
N ASP A 259 -12.25 -8.57 1.14
CA ASP A 259 -11.07 -9.35 1.55
C ASP A 259 -9.73 -8.62 1.35
N VAL A 260 -9.77 -7.40 0.82
CA VAL A 260 -8.61 -6.48 0.71
C VAL A 260 -8.72 -5.28 1.66
N LEU A 261 -9.51 -5.41 2.73
CA LEU A 261 -9.46 -4.48 3.87
C LEU A 261 -8.00 -4.32 4.30
N HIS A 262 -7.54 -3.08 4.45
CA HIS A 262 -6.13 -2.84 4.76
C HIS A 262 -5.93 -1.64 5.67
N ALA A 263 -4.81 -1.63 6.39
CA ALA A 263 -4.47 -0.58 7.35
C ALA A 263 -3.01 -0.16 7.21
N GLY A 264 -2.76 1.14 7.37
CA GLY A 264 -1.42 1.68 7.53
C GLY A 264 -1.04 1.69 9.01
N LEU A 265 -0.27 0.70 9.46
CA LEU A 265 0.11 0.57 10.87
C LEU A 265 0.84 1.81 11.41
N PRO A 266 0.75 2.11 12.72
CA PRO A 266 1.40 3.28 13.30
C PRO A 266 2.89 3.35 13.03
N ALA A 267 3.40 4.53 12.68
CA ALA A 267 4.83 4.77 12.52
C ALA A 267 5.54 4.79 13.89
N VAL A 268 5.81 3.62 14.47
CA VAL A 268 6.48 3.53 15.78
C VAL A 268 7.96 3.83 15.64
N ASN A 269 8.50 4.70 16.50
CA ASN A 269 9.92 5.08 16.57
C ASN A 269 10.51 5.65 15.26
N GLY A 270 9.68 6.26 14.43
CA GLY A 270 10.13 6.85 13.17
C GLY A 270 8.95 7.40 12.38
N SER A 271 9.15 7.51 11.08
CA SER A 271 8.21 8.05 10.12
C SER A 271 8.12 7.14 8.90
N LYS A 272 7.05 7.29 8.13
CA LYS A 272 6.93 6.71 6.79
C LYS A 272 6.27 7.69 5.84
N ILE A 273 6.74 7.70 4.61
CA ILE A 273 6.16 8.47 3.52
C ILE A 273 5.83 7.48 2.40
N GLY A 274 4.54 7.32 2.15
CA GLY A 274 4.00 6.47 1.10
C GLY A 274 3.55 7.28 -0.12
N LEU A 275 3.35 6.55 -1.21
CA LEU A 275 2.82 7.04 -2.48
C LEU A 275 1.69 6.10 -2.89
N ASN A 276 0.46 6.58 -2.77
CA ASN A 276 -0.70 5.93 -3.35
C ASN A 276 -0.71 6.19 -4.86
N ILE A 277 -0.94 5.14 -5.63
CA ILE A 277 -1.23 5.20 -7.06
C ILE A 277 -2.51 4.41 -7.29
N TRP A 278 -3.61 5.11 -7.51
CA TRP A 278 -4.93 4.51 -7.65
C TRP A 278 -5.33 4.47 -9.11
N THR A 279 -5.93 3.37 -9.54
CA THR A 279 -6.53 3.28 -10.87
C THR A 279 -8.04 3.25 -10.73
N GLU A 280 -8.73 4.13 -11.43
CA GLU A 280 -10.18 4.26 -11.39
C GLU A 280 -10.81 3.90 -12.74
N ILE A 281 -11.76 2.98 -12.71
CA ILE A 281 -12.53 2.55 -13.88
C ILE A 281 -13.99 2.97 -13.76
N THR A 282 -14.69 3.02 -14.88
CA THR A 282 -16.15 3.09 -14.89
C THR A 282 -16.73 1.75 -14.45
N VAL A 283 -17.71 1.78 -13.55
CA VAL A 283 -18.44 0.62 -13.04
C VAL A 283 -19.93 0.76 -13.35
N ASN A 284 -20.68 -0.34 -13.32
CA ASN A 284 -22.14 -0.27 -13.45
C ASN A 284 -22.75 0.04 -12.06
N PRO A 285 -23.40 1.20 -11.86
CA PRO A 285 -23.99 1.56 -10.58
C PRO A 285 -25.13 0.63 -10.17
N GLU A 286 -25.80 -0.05 -11.11
CA GLU A 286 -26.86 -1.01 -10.80
C GLU A 286 -26.37 -2.26 -10.04
N TRP A 287 -25.05 -2.49 -10.02
CA TRP A 287 -24.44 -3.61 -9.29
C TRP A 287 -24.04 -3.26 -7.86
N TYR A 288 -24.22 -2.00 -7.46
CA TYR A 288 -23.94 -1.52 -6.12
C TYR A 288 -25.24 -1.46 -5.32
N PRO A 289 -25.20 -1.70 -3.99
CA PRO A 289 -26.36 -1.50 -3.14
C PRO A 289 -26.90 -0.08 -3.28
N SER A 290 -28.23 0.09 -3.21
CA SER A 290 -28.81 1.43 -3.18
C SER A 290 -28.24 2.19 -1.97
N PRO A 291 -28.03 3.52 -2.04
CA PRO A 291 -27.67 4.32 -0.86
C PRO A 291 -28.60 4.07 0.35
N ASP A 292 -29.86 3.73 0.10
CA ASP A 292 -30.85 3.38 1.14
C ASP A 292 -30.58 2.03 1.84
N GLU A 293 -29.83 1.13 1.20
CA GLU A 293 -29.42 -0.18 1.73
C GLU A 293 -28.08 -0.12 2.48
N ILE A 294 -27.28 0.94 2.27
CA ILE A 294 -25.98 1.16 2.94
C ILE A 294 -26.17 1.85 4.29
N LEU A 295 -27.32 2.49 4.53
CA LEU A 295 -27.65 3.04 5.85
C LEU A 295 -27.95 1.88 6.81
N PRO A 296 -27.19 1.73 7.92
CA PRO A 296 -27.58 0.75 8.93
C PRO A 296 -28.98 1.08 9.43
N SER A 297 -29.78 0.04 9.68
CA SER A 297 -31.02 0.23 10.42
C SER A 297 -30.67 0.90 11.77
N ALA A 298 -31.54 1.75 12.30
CA ALA A 298 -31.26 2.47 13.55
C ALA A 298 -30.98 1.55 14.76
N GLU A 299 -31.13 0.22 14.59
CA GLU A 299 -30.91 -0.82 15.59
C GLU A 299 -29.49 -1.43 15.53
N ASP A 300 -28.71 -1.19 14.46
CA ASP A 300 -27.38 -1.80 14.24
C ASP A 300 -26.18 -0.89 14.60
N LEU A 301 -26.43 0.33 15.07
CA LEU A 301 -25.38 1.26 15.48
C LEU A 301 -24.89 0.94 16.91
N GLU A 302 -23.85 0.12 17.03
CA GLU A 302 -22.97 0.24 18.20
C GLU A 302 -22.21 1.57 18.13
N GLU A 303 -22.07 2.25 19.27
CA GLU A 303 -21.35 3.53 19.36
C GLU A 303 -19.89 3.38 18.87
N GLY A 304 -19.61 3.77 17.63
CA GLY A 304 -18.23 4.03 17.19
C GLY A 304 -17.81 3.55 15.80
N GLU A 305 -18.61 2.78 15.06
CA GLU A 305 -18.24 2.39 13.69
C GLU A 305 -18.75 3.42 12.67
N THR A 306 -17.82 4.19 12.11
CA THR A 306 -18.05 5.03 10.94
C THR A 306 -17.12 4.52 9.85
N ILE A 307 -17.69 3.96 8.77
CA ILE A 307 -16.94 3.63 7.57
C ILE A 307 -16.48 4.95 6.95
N VAL A 308 -15.19 5.03 6.68
CA VAL A 308 -14.48 6.24 6.31
C VAL A 308 -14.15 6.17 4.83
N LEU A 309 -14.61 7.14 4.02
CA LEU A 309 -14.37 7.17 2.58
C LEU A 309 -13.34 8.24 2.23
N ASP A 310 -12.46 7.99 1.25
CA ASP A 310 -11.45 8.95 0.82
C ASP A 310 -11.66 9.37 -0.63
N ASP A 311 -12.20 10.57 -0.87
CA ASP A 311 -12.12 11.22 -2.18
C ASP A 311 -11.41 12.57 -2.08
N GLU A 312 -10.56 12.82 -3.07
CA GLU A 312 -9.81 14.04 -3.20
C GLU A 312 -10.38 15.01 -4.26
N GLU A 313 -9.79 16.21 -4.30
CA GLU A 313 -10.22 17.41 -5.02
C GLU A 313 -10.33 17.25 -6.55
N GLU A 314 -11.42 17.80 -7.12
CA GLU A 314 -11.51 18.12 -8.53
C GLU A 314 -10.41 19.14 -8.88
N SER A 315 -9.45 18.75 -9.71
CA SER A 315 -8.66 19.72 -10.45
C SER A 315 -9.54 20.31 -11.56
N GLU A 316 -10.20 21.44 -11.29
CA GLU A 316 -10.76 22.29 -12.34
C GLU A 316 -9.60 22.78 -13.24
N GLN A 317 -9.40 22.12 -14.37
CA GLN A 317 -8.69 22.69 -15.52
C GLN A 317 -9.67 22.70 -16.70
N GLU A 318 -10.48 23.74 -16.75
CA GLU A 318 -11.20 24.11 -17.98
C GLU A 318 -10.19 24.59 -19.04
N GLY A 319 -10.33 24.06 -20.27
CA GLY A 319 -9.86 24.74 -21.48
C GLY A 319 -9.09 23.87 -22.46
N GLY A 320 -9.79 23.23 -23.42
CA GLY A 320 -9.15 22.71 -24.63
C GLY A 320 -9.86 21.57 -25.37
N GLU A 321 -11.19 21.60 -25.53
CA GLU A 321 -11.86 20.74 -26.53
C GLU A 321 -11.59 21.27 -27.93
N GLU A 322 -10.84 20.51 -28.75
CA GLU A 322 -11.00 20.30 -30.21
C GLU A 322 -9.68 19.79 -30.79
N GLN A 323 -9.39 18.49 -30.66
CA GLN A 323 -8.43 17.79 -31.55
C GLN A 323 -8.47 16.25 -31.49
N GLY A 324 -9.21 15.64 -30.56
CA GLY A 324 -9.23 14.18 -30.36
C GLY A 324 -10.02 13.34 -31.38
N SER A 325 -10.92 13.94 -32.18
CA SER A 325 -11.82 13.17 -33.06
C SER A 325 -11.17 12.66 -34.36
N GLN A 326 -10.04 13.24 -34.78
CA GLN A 326 -9.39 12.86 -36.04
C GLN A 326 -8.42 11.68 -35.91
N GLN A 327 -7.84 11.45 -34.73
CA GLN A 327 -6.90 10.32 -34.52
C GLN A 327 -7.61 8.97 -34.34
N GLN A 328 -8.81 8.94 -33.74
CA GLN A 328 -9.57 7.69 -33.59
C GLN A 328 -10.11 7.15 -34.93
N GLN A 329 -10.49 8.01 -35.88
CA GLN A 329 -10.92 7.59 -37.21
C GLN A 329 -9.79 7.05 -38.11
N GLN A 330 -8.53 7.30 -37.76
CA GLN A 330 -7.37 6.86 -38.54
C GLN A 330 -6.86 5.48 -38.08
N GLN A 331 -7.00 5.13 -36.80
CA GLN A 331 -6.65 3.78 -36.30
C GLN A 331 -7.67 2.71 -36.71
N GLN A 332 -8.95 3.06 -36.83
CA GLN A 332 -10.00 2.11 -37.20
C GLN A 332 -9.92 1.68 -38.69
N ARG A 333 -9.32 2.52 -39.56
CA ARG A 333 -9.11 2.21 -40.99
C ARG A 333 -7.91 1.31 -41.29
N VAL A 334 -7.02 1.08 -40.32
CA VAL A 334 -5.82 0.22 -40.50
C VAL A 334 -6.10 -1.23 -40.10
N LEU A 335 -7.12 -1.46 -39.27
CA LEU A 335 -7.52 -2.82 -38.84
C LEU A 335 -8.42 -3.55 -39.84
N GLU A 336 -9.11 -2.84 -40.74
CA GLU A 336 -9.98 -3.46 -41.76
C GLU A 336 -9.23 -3.88 -43.05
N SER A 337 -7.96 -3.52 -43.23
CA SER A 337 -7.18 -3.87 -44.44
C SER A 337 -6.24 -5.08 -44.28
N SER A 338 -6.35 -5.83 -43.18
CA SER A 338 -5.47 -6.99 -42.90
C SER A 338 -6.21 -8.32 -42.72
N VAL A 339 -7.50 -8.37 -43.09
CA VAL A 339 -8.24 -9.62 -43.28
C VAL A 339 -8.95 -9.57 -44.64
N SER A 340 -8.23 -9.95 -45.69
CA SER A 340 -8.75 -10.37 -47.00
C SER A 340 -7.67 -11.13 -47.75
#